data_AF-A0A1V0A6N6-F1
#
_entry.id   AF-A0A1V0A6N6-F1
#
_cell.length_a   1.000
_cell.length_b   1.000
_cell.length_c   1.000
_cell.angle_alpha   90.00
_cell.angle_beta   90.00
_cell.angle_gamma   90.00
#
_symmetry.space_group_name_H-M   'P 1'
#
loop_
_entity.id
_entity.type
_entity.pdbx_description
1 polymer ?
#
loop_
_entity_poly.entity_id
_entity_poly.type
_entity_poly.pdbx_seq_one_letter_code
_entity_poly.pdbx_strand_id
1 'polypeptide(L)'
;MNHHEGMGLLERRYRAILRLLPASYRAEREEEMVAAFMEMSGEVPDEVNPRPRWGEIASVLALSTRVRLGGAGATPGQVARGEAVRLVALLGMGTLAAFATAGLIRVAGYGAELSVAGAPESAERLSFIGDLAASVLSILAFVTIMRGHVRAAKAAALLGLVPTLGYAVLPLVLDGTDRFAPLQDVANLAFVLLPPLALLIGFHGGVAPRRRPWALALAPVAAGAALTGVTMLLIAADATEPLWYFLWLDHGAAVPVWAAASVVVLARRRSPSWALALSATGLVLLATRLPLLDTLPDALWPTVAVQCALLGTLAVATGGAGVRAISQGPTPAPVRP
;
A
#
# COMPACT_ATOMS: atom_id res chain seq x y z
N MET A 1 49.24 -26.80 2.66
CA MET A 1 48.25 -27.15 3.69
C MET A 1 46.93 -26.51 3.29
N ASN A 2 46.00 -27.34 2.84
CA ASN A 2 44.83 -26.97 2.04
C ASN A 2 43.66 -26.57 2.96
N HIS A 3 43.36 -25.28 3.12
CA HIS A 3 42.12 -24.80 3.77
C HIS A 3 40.88 -24.91 2.85
N HIS A 4 40.76 -25.99 2.09
CA HIS A 4 39.57 -26.34 1.34
C HIS A 4 39.00 -27.67 1.84
N GLU A 5 38.95 -27.83 3.17
CA GLU A 5 37.96 -28.72 3.78
C GLU A 5 36.58 -28.16 3.46
N GLY A 6 35.73 -29.01 2.90
CA GLY A 6 34.52 -28.61 2.18
C GLY A 6 33.61 -27.72 3.00
N MET A 7 33.25 -26.58 2.43
CA MET A 7 32.23 -25.65 2.94
C MET A 7 31.01 -26.46 3.42
N GLY A 8 30.76 -26.46 4.74
CA GLY A 8 29.74 -27.29 5.38
C GLY A 8 28.35 -27.07 4.77
N LEU A 9 27.48 -28.07 4.83
CA LEU A 9 26.13 -27.97 4.24
C LEU A 9 25.33 -26.80 4.83
N LEU A 10 25.49 -26.54 6.13
CA LEU A 10 24.84 -25.43 6.83
C LEU A 10 25.34 -24.07 6.32
N GLU A 11 26.65 -23.91 6.17
CA GLU A 11 27.26 -22.68 5.66
C GLU A 11 26.74 -22.36 4.24
N ARG A 12 26.69 -23.38 3.36
CA ARG A 12 26.12 -23.24 2.02
C ARG A 12 24.67 -22.77 2.04
N ARG A 13 23.86 -23.26 2.99
CA ARG A 13 22.46 -22.84 3.17
C ARG A 13 22.36 -21.40 3.69
N TYR A 14 23.20 -20.99 4.63
CA TYR A 14 23.25 -19.60 5.08
C TYR A 14 23.66 -18.65 3.95
N ARG A 15 24.71 -18.99 3.18
CA ARG A 15 25.10 -18.20 2.00
C ARG A 15 23.98 -18.11 0.97
N ALA A 16 23.22 -19.19 0.75
CA ALA A 16 22.06 -19.18 -0.13
C ALA A 16 20.95 -18.22 0.34
N ILE A 17 20.65 -18.18 1.65
CA ILE A 17 19.69 -17.23 2.22
C ILE A 17 20.24 -15.80 2.14
N LEU A 18 21.52 -15.59 2.42
CA LEU A 18 22.14 -14.28 2.36
C LEU A 18 22.08 -13.68 0.96
N ARG A 19 22.06 -14.47 -0.12
CA ARG A 19 21.87 -13.98 -1.51
C ARG A 19 20.59 -13.15 -1.70
N LEU A 20 19.62 -13.22 -0.79
CA LEU A 20 18.45 -12.33 -0.77
C LEU A 20 18.83 -10.87 -0.49
N LEU A 21 19.93 -10.62 0.22
CA LEU A 21 20.49 -9.29 0.48
C LEU A 21 21.06 -8.65 -0.80
N PRO A 22 20.98 -7.31 -0.93
CA PRO A 22 21.62 -6.60 -2.04
C PRO A 22 23.12 -6.91 -2.16
N ALA A 23 23.60 -7.04 -3.39
CA ALA A 23 25.00 -7.40 -3.67
C ALA A 23 26.01 -6.45 -3.02
N SER A 24 25.71 -5.14 -3.01
CA SER A 24 26.55 -4.12 -2.36
C SER A 24 26.71 -4.37 -0.85
N TYR A 25 25.63 -4.77 -0.17
CA TYR A 25 25.66 -5.07 1.27
C TYR A 25 26.42 -6.36 1.55
N ARG A 26 26.24 -7.39 0.71
CA ARG A 26 26.94 -8.66 0.84
C ARG A 26 28.44 -8.53 0.68
N ALA A 27 28.90 -7.72 -0.26
CA ALA A 27 30.33 -7.52 -0.51
C ALA A 27 31.10 -7.07 0.76
N GLU A 28 30.44 -6.35 1.67
CA GLU A 28 31.07 -5.85 2.89
C GLU A 28 30.79 -6.72 4.13
N ARG A 29 29.62 -7.37 4.21
CA ARG A 29 29.10 -7.96 5.45
C ARG A 29 28.78 -9.44 5.38
N GLU A 30 28.87 -10.09 4.21
CA GLU A 30 28.48 -11.51 4.06
C GLU A 30 29.30 -12.42 4.97
N GLU A 31 30.63 -12.29 4.97
CA GLU A 31 31.51 -13.14 5.78
C GLU A 31 31.30 -12.94 7.28
N GLU A 32 31.15 -11.69 7.74
CA GLU A 32 30.83 -11.38 9.15
C GLU A 32 29.51 -12.00 9.58
N MET A 33 28.49 -11.96 8.72
CA MET A 33 27.17 -12.51 9.02
C MET A 33 27.17 -14.04 9.01
N VAL A 34 27.85 -14.67 8.05
CA VAL A 34 27.99 -16.14 8.01
C VAL A 34 28.72 -16.63 9.26
N ALA A 35 29.83 -15.98 9.63
CA ALA A 35 30.57 -16.33 10.83
C ALA A 35 29.69 -16.23 12.09
N ALA A 36 28.94 -15.14 12.25
CA ALA A 36 28.02 -14.98 13.39
C ALA A 36 26.88 -16.02 13.42
N PHE A 37 26.33 -16.39 12.26
CA PHE A 37 25.30 -17.44 12.20
C PHE A 37 25.87 -18.83 12.51
N MET A 38 27.08 -19.14 12.04
CA MET A 38 27.76 -20.39 12.35
C MET A 38 28.12 -20.47 13.84
N GLU A 39 28.64 -19.39 14.43
CA GLU A 39 28.93 -19.31 15.86
C GLU A 39 27.66 -19.52 16.72
N MET A 40 26.54 -18.91 16.33
CA MET A 40 25.26 -19.08 17.03
C MET A 40 24.64 -20.47 16.85
N SER A 41 24.93 -21.15 15.74
CA SER A 41 24.43 -22.50 15.45
C SER A 41 25.25 -23.58 16.15
N GLY A 42 26.51 -23.29 16.51
CA GLY A 42 27.47 -24.25 17.04
C GLY A 42 27.99 -25.25 16.00
N GLU A 43 28.88 -26.14 16.42
CA GLU A 43 29.36 -27.24 15.59
C GLU A 43 28.28 -28.32 15.48
N VAL A 44 27.61 -28.39 14.33
CA VAL A 44 26.61 -29.41 14.03
C VAL A 44 27.12 -30.28 12.88
N PRO A 45 27.25 -31.61 13.06
CA PRO A 45 27.68 -32.50 11.99
C PRO A 45 26.75 -32.44 10.77
N ASP A 46 27.33 -32.46 9.57
CA ASP A 46 26.58 -32.39 8.31
C ASP A 46 25.62 -33.57 8.11
N GLU A 47 25.91 -34.72 8.74
CA GLU A 47 25.11 -35.95 8.74
C GLU A 47 23.68 -35.74 9.27
N VAL A 48 23.48 -34.73 10.15
CA VAL A 48 22.17 -34.41 10.74
C VAL A 48 21.36 -33.45 9.84
N ASN A 49 21.87 -33.12 8.65
CA ASN A 49 21.20 -32.25 7.67
C ASN A 49 20.74 -30.89 8.25
N PRO A 50 21.62 -30.14 8.94
CA PRO A 50 21.25 -28.92 9.66
C PRO A 50 20.59 -27.86 8.76
N ARG A 51 19.50 -27.26 9.23
CA ARG A 51 18.73 -26.24 8.50
C ARG A 51 18.70 -24.90 9.26
N PRO A 52 18.79 -23.77 8.54
CA PRO A 52 18.54 -22.45 9.11
C PRO A 52 17.17 -22.38 9.77
N ARG A 53 17.11 -21.77 10.94
CA ARG A 53 15.86 -21.59 11.68
C ARG A 53 14.98 -20.57 10.95
N TRP A 54 13.66 -20.75 11.01
CA TRP A 54 12.71 -19.80 10.40
C TRP A 54 12.90 -18.36 10.91
N GLY A 55 13.29 -18.19 12.17
CA GLY A 55 13.62 -16.88 12.74
C GLY A 55 14.83 -16.21 12.07
N GLU A 56 15.84 -16.98 11.65
CA GLU A 56 17.01 -16.47 10.93
C GLU A 56 16.64 -16.10 9.48
N ILE A 57 15.83 -16.93 8.82
CA ILE A 57 15.32 -16.61 7.48
C ILE A 57 14.50 -15.31 7.53
N ALA A 58 13.59 -15.19 8.51
CA ALA A 58 12.79 -13.99 8.71
C ALA A 58 13.64 -12.75 9.03
N SER A 59 14.71 -12.91 9.83
CA SER A 59 15.61 -11.79 10.15
C SER A 59 16.40 -11.32 8.93
N VAL A 60 16.91 -12.24 8.10
CA VAL A 60 17.59 -11.89 6.84
C VAL A 60 16.63 -11.25 5.84
N LEU A 61 15.40 -11.75 5.73
CA LEU A 61 14.36 -11.14 4.89
C LEU A 61 14.01 -9.72 5.35
N ALA A 62 13.83 -9.54 6.66
CA ALA A 62 13.55 -8.22 7.25
C ALA A 62 14.72 -7.25 7.01
N LEU A 63 15.97 -7.72 7.15
CA LEU A 63 17.16 -6.93 6.85
C LEU A 63 17.24 -6.58 5.36
N SER A 64 17.04 -7.54 4.46
CA SER A 64 17.05 -7.32 3.01
C SER A 64 16.02 -6.26 2.61
N THR A 65 14.81 -6.38 3.14
CA THR A 65 13.73 -5.43 2.91
C THR A 65 14.12 -4.04 3.41
N ARG A 66 14.68 -3.94 4.63
CA ARG A 66 15.16 -2.68 5.21
C ARG A 66 16.24 -2.01 4.36
N VAL A 67 17.25 -2.76 3.90
CA VAL A 67 18.32 -2.21 3.06
C VAL A 67 17.77 -1.73 1.71
N ARG A 68 16.87 -2.51 1.09
CA ARG A 68 16.24 -2.13 -0.20
C ARG A 68 15.35 -0.89 -0.11
N LEU A 69 14.86 -0.56 1.09
CA LEU A 69 13.98 0.57 1.37
C LEU A 69 14.69 1.78 2.00
N GLY A 70 16.00 1.89 1.80
CA GLY A 70 16.76 3.05 2.26
C GLY A 70 17.34 2.93 3.66
N GLY A 71 17.58 1.70 4.14
CA GLY A 71 18.33 1.45 5.38
C GLY A 71 19.81 1.84 5.28
N ALA A 72 20.59 1.57 6.34
CA ALA A 72 22.04 1.79 6.33
C ALA A 72 22.68 1.00 5.17
N GLY A 73 23.60 1.65 4.43
CA GLY A 73 24.25 1.08 3.24
C GLY A 73 23.39 1.08 1.97
N ALA A 74 22.21 1.73 1.99
CA ALA A 74 21.36 1.83 0.81
C ALA A 74 21.90 2.84 -0.21
N THR A 75 21.86 2.45 -1.48
CA THR A 75 22.12 3.34 -2.63
C THR A 75 21.06 4.45 -2.72
N PRO A 76 21.36 5.61 -3.36
CA PRO A 76 20.37 6.68 -3.56
C PRO A 76 19.06 6.20 -4.19
N GLY A 77 19.13 5.26 -5.13
CA GLY A 77 17.94 4.65 -5.75
C GLY A 77 17.10 3.80 -4.79
N GLN A 78 17.72 3.06 -3.87
CA GLN A 78 17.01 2.31 -2.83
C GLN A 78 16.33 3.24 -1.83
N VAL A 79 16.98 4.36 -1.47
CA VAL A 79 16.37 5.41 -0.62
C VAL A 79 15.12 5.98 -1.30
N ALA A 80 15.19 6.34 -2.58
CA ALA A 80 14.05 6.85 -3.34
C ALA A 80 12.89 5.85 -3.41
N ARG A 81 13.17 4.55 -3.61
CA ARG A 81 12.13 3.50 -3.57
C ARG A 81 11.51 3.33 -2.18
N GLY A 82 12.33 3.38 -1.13
CA GLY A 82 11.83 3.35 0.25
C GLY A 82 10.93 4.53 0.58
N GLU A 83 11.30 5.72 0.13
CA GLU A 83 10.45 6.90 0.22
C GLU A 83 9.16 6.75 -0.58
N ALA A 84 9.23 6.18 -1.79
CA ALA A 84 8.05 5.89 -2.59
C ALA A 84 7.08 4.96 -1.86
N VAL A 85 7.56 3.87 -1.25
CA VAL A 85 6.71 2.95 -0.45
C VAL A 85 6.05 3.67 0.73
N ARG A 86 6.78 4.55 1.42
CA ARG A 86 6.19 5.38 2.49
C ARG A 86 5.14 6.35 1.95
N LEU A 87 5.35 6.93 0.78
CA LEU A 87 4.37 7.78 0.12
C LEU A 87 3.14 6.99 -0.33
N VAL A 88 3.30 5.77 -0.86
CA VAL A 88 2.18 4.87 -1.18
C VAL A 88 1.35 4.58 0.06
N ALA A 89 2.00 4.28 1.19
CA ALA A 89 1.32 4.09 2.47
C ALA A 89 0.53 5.34 2.88
N LEU A 90 1.13 6.53 2.81
CA LEU A 90 0.47 7.77 3.20
C LEU A 90 -0.68 8.15 2.26
N LEU A 91 -0.49 8.05 0.95
CA LEU A 91 -1.52 8.36 -0.06
C LEU A 91 -2.67 7.36 0.02
N GLY A 92 -2.36 6.06 0.11
CA GLY A 92 -3.36 5.01 0.22
C GLY A 92 -4.15 5.09 1.53
N MET A 93 -3.48 5.21 2.68
CA MET A 93 -4.16 5.36 3.98
C MET A 93 -4.98 6.65 4.03
N GLY A 94 -4.49 7.74 3.42
CA GLY A 94 -5.26 8.98 3.31
C GLY A 94 -6.51 8.80 2.45
N THR A 95 -6.41 8.08 1.33
CA THR A 95 -7.55 7.77 0.47
C THR A 95 -8.58 6.91 1.19
N LEU A 96 -8.15 5.86 1.89
CA LEU A 96 -9.02 5.03 2.73
C LEU A 96 -9.69 5.85 3.84
N ALA A 97 -8.96 6.74 4.50
CA ALA A 97 -9.53 7.63 5.51
C ALA A 97 -10.56 8.62 4.94
N ALA A 98 -10.36 9.13 3.72
CA ALA A 98 -11.32 10.00 3.05
C ALA A 98 -12.61 9.25 2.72
N PHE A 99 -12.52 8.04 2.15
CA PHE A 99 -13.70 7.22 1.86
C PHE A 99 -14.41 6.74 3.13
N ALA A 100 -13.66 6.36 4.16
CA ALA A 100 -14.21 6.03 5.48
C ALA A 100 -14.99 7.23 6.06
N THR A 101 -14.43 8.43 5.98
CA THR A 101 -15.11 9.65 6.44
C THR A 101 -16.40 9.89 5.64
N ALA A 102 -16.32 9.78 4.31
CA ALA A 102 -17.47 9.96 3.44
C ALA A 102 -18.59 8.95 3.77
N GLY A 103 -18.22 7.67 3.97
CA GLY A 103 -19.12 6.60 4.41
C GLY A 103 -19.78 6.88 5.76
N LEU A 104 -18.99 7.28 6.76
CA LEU A 104 -19.53 7.63 8.09
C LEU A 104 -20.50 8.81 8.05
N ILE A 105 -20.21 9.85 7.26
CA ILE A 105 -21.12 10.99 7.10
C ILE A 105 -22.42 10.55 6.43
N ARG A 106 -22.36 9.68 5.41
CA ARG A 106 -23.57 9.12 4.77
C ARG A 106 -24.42 8.36 5.79
N VAL A 107 -23.80 7.45 6.55
CA VAL A 107 -24.48 6.66 7.58
C VAL A 107 -25.10 7.57 8.66
N ALA A 108 -24.40 8.62 9.09
CA ALA A 108 -24.91 9.55 10.09
C ALA A 108 -26.02 10.46 9.54
N GLY A 109 -25.87 10.95 8.31
CA GLY A 109 -26.74 11.96 7.71
C GLY A 109 -28.06 11.41 7.18
N TYR A 110 -28.05 10.21 6.60
CA TYR A 110 -29.26 9.56 6.12
C TYR A 110 -30.04 8.81 7.20
N GLY A 111 -29.48 8.74 8.41
CA GLY A 111 -29.76 7.67 9.33
C GLY A 111 -29.26 6.36 8.73
N ALA A 112 -28.67 5.48 9.54
CA ALA A 112 -28.72 4.09 9.14
C ALA A 112 -30.20 3.78 8.98
N GLU A 113 -30.68 3.57 7.75
CA GLU A 113 -31.85 2.73 7.59
C GLU A 113 -31.49 1.45 8.33
N LEU A 114 -31.92 1.31 9.59
CA LEU A 114 -31.57 0.16 10.42
C LEU A 114 -32.00 -1.14 9.73
N SER A 115 -32.91 -1.05 8.75
CA SER A 115 -33.25 -2.07 7.76
C SER A 115 -32.05 -2.55 6.93
N VAL A 116 -31.17 -1.65 6.46
CA VAL A 116 -29.95 -2.00 5.68
C VAL A 116 -28.87 -2.58 6.58
N ALA A 117 -28.85 -2.22 7.86
CA ALA A 117 -27.95 -2.81 8.84
C ALA A 117 -28.35 -4.24 9.26
N GLY A 118 -29.45 -4.80 8.73
CA GLY A 118 -29.94 -6.12 9.09
C GLY A 118 -30.67 -6.17 10.45
N ALA A 119 -31.32 -7.30 10.70
CA ALA A 119 -32.06 -7.52 11.95
C ALA A 119 -31.13 -7.45 13.18
N PRO A 120 -31.64 -7.09 14.38
CA PRO A 120 -30.90 -7.30 15.63
C PRO A 120 -30.36 -8.73 15.69
N GLU A 121 -29.11 -8.90 16.14
CA GLU A 121 -28.41 -10.20 16.28
C GLU A 121 -28.07 -10.94 14.98
N SER A 122 -28.30 -10.34 13.82
CA SER A 122 -27.96 -10.92 12.53
C SER A 122 -26.47 -10.80 12.18
N ALA A 123 -25.98 -11.69 11.31
CA ALA A 123 -24.61 -11.65 10.82
C ALA A 123 -24.35 -10.39 9.97
N GLU A 124 -25.37 -9.94 9.24
CA GLU A 124 -25.38 -8.70 8.47
C GLU A 124 -25.14 -7.49 9.38
N ARG A 125 -25.79 -7.47 10.54
CA ARG A 125 -25.60 -6.39 11.53
C ARG A 125 -24.22 -6.39 12.15
N LEU A 126 -23.68 -7.56 12.43
CA LEU A 126 -22.30 -7.69 12.91
C LEU A 126 -21.30 -7.20 11.85
N SER A 127 -21.50 -7.56 10.57
CA SER A 127 -20.68 -7.09 9.45
C SER A 127 -20.73 -5.57 9.33
N PHE A 128 -21.92 -4.98 9.35
CA PHE A 128 -22.12 -3.53 9.28
C PHE A 128 -21.39 -2.79 10.42
N ILE A 129 -21.51 -3.29 11.66
CA ILE A 129 -20.77 -2.72 12.81
C ILE A 129 -19.25 -2.86 12.60
N GLY A 130 -18.81 -4.00 12.07
CA GLY A 130 -17.43 -4.24 11.70
C GLY A 130 -16.90 -3.20 10.69
N ASP A 131 -17.67 -2.90 9.65
CA ASP A 131 -17.30 -1.94 8.61
C ASP A 131 -17.23 -0.50 9.14
N LEU A 132 -18.14 -0.12 10.05
CA LEU A 132 -18.07 1.16 10.75
C LEU A 132 -16.82 1.26 11.63
N ALA A 133 -16.50 0.21 12.37
CA ALA A 133 -15.29 0.14 13.20
C ALA A 133 -14.03 0.22 12.32
N ALA A 134 -13.98 -0.51 11.20
CA ALA A 134 -12.90 -0.47 10.22
C ALA A 134 -12.71 0.94 9.61
N SER A 135 -13.82 1.63 9.32
CA SER A 135 -13.81 3.00 8.83
C SER A 135 -13.18 3.96 9.84
N VAL A 136 -13.59 3.89 11.11
CA VAL A 136 -12.98 4.70 12.19
C VAL A 136 -11.50 4.37 12.37
N LEU A 137 -11.13 3.08 12.37
CA LEU A 137 -9.75 2.64 12.51
C LEU A 137 -8.87 3.09 11.35
N SER A 138 -9.40 3.16 10.13
CA SER A 138 -8.68 3.68 8.95
C SER A 138 -8.35 5.17 9.11
N ILE A 139 -9.30 5.97 9.61
CA ILE A 139 -9.08 7.39 9.94
C ILE A 139 -8.03 7.53 11.04
N LEU A 140 -8.17 6.77 12.14
CA LEU A 140 -7.21 6.77 13.24
C LEU A 140 -5.81 6.36 12.78
N ALA A 141 -5.70 5.35 11.92
CA ALA A 141 -4.43 4.91 11.37
C ALA A 141 -3.74 6.03 10.57
N PHE A 142 -4.49 6.74 9.72
CA PHE A 142 -3.94 7.88 8.97
C PHE A 142 -3.53 9.05 9.88
N VAL A 143 -4.38 9.44 10.82
CA VAL A 143 -4.08 10.55 11.75
C VAL A 143 -2.86 10.21 12.59
N THR A 144 -2.82 9.01 13.18
CA THR A 144 -1.70 8.60 14.05
C THR A 144 -0.37 8.52 13.31
N ILE A 145 -0.33 8.05 12.04
CA ILE A 145 0.92 8.06 11.25
C ILE A 145 1.38 9.50 10.95
N MET A 146 0.46 10.41 10.64
CA MET A 146 0.76 11.83 10.40
C MET A 146 1.25 12.55 11.66
N ARG A 147 0.84 12.08 12.84
CA ARG A 147 1.31 12.54 14.15
C ARG A 147 2.61 11.87 14.61
N GLY A 148 3.13 10.91 13.84
CA GLY A 148 4.38 10.20 14.12
C GLY A 148 4.24 9.01 15.06
N HIS A 149 3.03 8.55 15.35
CA HIS A 149 2.76 7.39 16.19
C HIS A 149 2.65 6.10 15.36
N VAL A 150 3.76 5.66 14.76
CA VAL A 150 3.79 4.52 13.81
C VAL A 150 3.22 3.23 14.39
N ARG A 151 3.49 2.91 15.67
CA ARG A 151 2.98 1.68 16.29
C ARG A 151 1.46 1.67 16.39
N ALA A 152 0.87 2.78 16.84
CA ALA A 152 -0.57 2.95 16.90
C ALA A 152 -1.19 2.91 15.51
N ALA A 153 -0.56 3.54 14.52
CA ALA A 153 -1.02 3.51 13.13
C ALA A 153 -1.06 2.09 12.55
N LYS A 154 -0.01 1.29 12.80
CA LYS A 154 0.05 -0.11 12.37
C LYS A 154 -1.02 -0.96 13.05
N ALA A 155 -1.20 -0.80 14.36
CA ALA A 155 -2.24 -1.52 15.10
C ALA A 155 -3.63 -1.17 14.59
N ALA A 156 -3.93 0.13 14.43
CA ALA A 156 -5.21 0.58 13.90
C ALA A 156 -5.45 0.09 12.47
N ALA A 157 -4.46 0.15 11.58
CA ALA A 157 -4.57 -0.35 10.22
C ALA A 157 -4.81 -1.86 10.18
N LEU A 158 -4.08 -2.65 10.97
CA LEU A 158 -4.24 -4.10 11.03
C LEU A 158 -5.60 -4.51 11.61
N LEU A 159 -6.05 -3.86 12.68
CA LEU A 159 -7.37 -4.10 13.26
C LEU A 159 -8.49 -3.71 12.29
N GLY A 160 -8.32 -2.60 11.56
CA GLY A 160 -9.28 -2.15 10.55
C GLY A 160 -9.39 -3.09 9.35
N LEU A 161 -8.37 -3.92 9.08
CA LEU A 161 -8.42 -4.93 8.02
C LEU A 161 -9.20 -6.19 8.39
N VAL A 162 -9.43 -6.45 9.69
CA VAL A 162 -10.04 -7.71 10.16
C VAL A 162 -11.43 -7.93 9.54
N PRO A 163 -12.36 -6.96 9.54
CA PRO A 163 -13.69 -7.16 8.95
C PRO A 163 -13.61 -7.45 7.44
N THR A 164 -12.80 -6.69 6.69
CA THR A 164 -12.62 -6.88 5.25
C THR A 164 -12.02 -8.25 4.92
N LEU A 165 -11.03 -8.71 5.69
CA LEU A 165 -10.45 -10.04 5.51
C LEU A 165 -11.43 -11.14 5.90
N GLY A 166 -12.20 -10.96 6.97
CA GLY A 166 -13.27 -11.88 7.34
C GLY A 166 -14.28 -12.03 6.21
N TYR A 167 -14.74 -10.92 5.65
CA TYR A 167 -15.67 -10.91 4.52
C TYR A 167 -15.10 -11.58 3.27
N ALA A 168 -13.82 -11.36 2.95
CA ALA A 168 -13.19 -11.93 1.76
C ALA A 168 -12.83 -13.43 1.92
N VAL A 169 -12.40 -13.85 3.11
CA VAL A 169 -11.85 -15.20 3.34
C VAL A 169 -12.93 -16.19 3.78
N LEU A 170 -13.91 -15.76 4.57
CA LEU A 170 -14.91 -16.67 5.13
C LEU A 170 -15.73 -17.40 4.05
N PRO A 171 -16.26 -16.73 2.99
CA PRO A 171 -16.96 -17.42 1.92
C PRO A 171 -16.06 -18.41 1.18
N LEU A 172 -14.78 -18.06 0.97
CA LEU A 172 -13.82 -18.97 0.32
C LEU A 172 -13.58 -20.25 1.13
N VAL A 173 -13.56 -20.13 2.46
CA VAL A 173 -13.36 -21.27 3.38
C VAL A 173 -14.63 -22.12 3.48
N LEU A 174 -15.81 -21.50 3.51
CA LEU A 174 -17.09 -22.20 3.71
C LEU A 174 -17.66 -22.79 2.42
N ASP A 175 -17.61 -22.05 1.31
CA ASP A 175 -18.27 -22.41 0.04
C ASP A 175 -17.29 -22.93 -1.03
N GLY A 176 -15.99 -22.96 -0.73
CA GLY A 176 -14.94 -23.38 -1.65
C GLY A 176 -14.63 -22.38 -2.75
N THR A 177 -13.82 -22.80 -3.73
CA THR A 177 -13.33 -21.94 -4.82
C THR A 177 -14.33 -21.73 -5.97
N ASP A 178 -15.47 -22.43 -5.96
CA ASP A 178 -16.45 -22.37 -7.05
C ASP A 178 -17.14 -21.00 -7.15
N ARG A 179 -17.06 -20.20 -6.07
CA ARG A 179 -17.33 -18.76 -6.06
C ARG A 179 -16.02 -17.99 -6.12
N PHE A 180 -15.22 -18.19 -7.16
CA PHE A 180 -14.04 -17.36 -7.37
C PHE A 180 -14.49 -15.89 -7.41
N ALA A 181 -13.91 -15.08 -6.51
CA ALA A 181 -14.29 -13.68 -6.41
C ALA A 181 -14.07 -13.01 -7.77
N PRO A 182 -15.06 -12.31 -8.34
CA PRO A 182 -14.90 -11.58 -9.59
C PRO A 182 -13.63 -10.71 -9.53
N LEU A 183 -12.97 -10.49 -10.66
CA LEU A 183 -11.71 -9.72 -10.74
C LEU A 183 -11.81 -8.36 -10.01
N GLN A 184 -13.02 -7.79 -9.98
CA GLN A 184 -13.36 -6.59 -9.21
C GLN A 184 -13.12 -6.73 -7.70
N ASP A 185 -13.50 -7.84 -7.08
CA ASP A 185 -13.35 -8.06 -5.64
C ASP A 185 -11.88 -8.25 -5.26
N VAL A 186 -11.12 -8.96 -6.09
CA VAL A 186 -9.67 -9.10 -5.93
C VAL A 186 -9.00 -7.72 -6.04
N ALA A 187 -9.41 -6.90 -7.00
CA ALA A 187 -8.88 -5.55 -7.15
C ALA A 187 -9.24 -4.63 -5.97
N ASN A 188 -10.49 -4.69 -5.49
CA ASN A 188 -10.95 -3.96 -4.31
C ASN A 188 -10.17 -4.40 -3.06
N LEU A 189 -9.98 -5.70 -2.87
CA LEU A 189 -9.19 -6.24 -1.77
C LEU A 189 -7.74 -5.77 -1.85
N ALA A 190 -7.14 -5.77 -3.04
CA ALA A 190 -5.79 -5.23 -3.23
C ALA A 190 -5.72 -3.73 -2.90
N PHE A 191 -6.73 -2.95 -3.29
CA PHE A 191 -6.82 -1.53 -2.97
C PHE A 191 -6.85 -1.26 -1.45
N VAL A 192 -7.55 -2.11 -0.70
CA VAL A 192 -7.63 -1.99 0.77
C VAL A 192 -6.38 -2.54 1.47
N LEU A 193 -5.78 -3.62 0.96
CA LEU A 193 -4.62 -4.27 1.61
C LEU A 193 -3.29 -3.56 1.35
N LEU A 194 -3.10 -2.99 0.17
CA LEU A 194 -1.80 -2.44 -0.23
C LEU A 194 -1.33 -1.28 0.67
N PRO A 195 -2.17 -0.30 1.10
CA PRO A 195 -1.71 0.79 1.95
C PRO A 195 -1.24 0.33 3.35
N PRO A 196 -1.97 -0.53 4.08
CA PRO A 196 -1.47 -1.12 5.33
C PRO A 196 -0.20 -1.93 5.15
N LEU A 197 -0.08 -2.74 4.09
CA LEU A 197 1.16 -3.48 3.81
C LEU A 197 2.33 -2.53 3.56
N ALA A 198 2.12 -1.48 2.75
CA ALA A 198 3.10 -0.43 2.53
C ALA A 198 3.46 0.32 3.83
N LEU A 199 2.51 0.51 4.75
CA LEU A 199 2.74 1.10 6.07
C LEU A 199 3.63 0.19 6.94
N LEU A 200 3.35 -1.11 6.97
CA LEU A 200 4.12 -2.10 7.72
C LEU A 200 5.57 -2.17 7.23
N ILE A 201 5.74 -2.21 5.91
CA ILE A 201 7.01 -2.33 5.20
C ILE A 201 7.81 -1.03 5.23
N GLY A 202 7.19 0.10 4.87
CA GLY A 202 7.85 1.39 4.68
C GLY A 202 8.26 2.10 5.98
N PHE A 203 7.55 1.84 7.08
CA PHE A 203 7.82 2.44 8.40
C PHE A 203 8.38 1.40 9.38
N HIS A 204 9.58 0.89 9.09
CA HIS A 204 10.34 0.04 10.01
C HIS A 204 11.01 0.86 11.12
N GLY A 205 11.46 0.21 12.21
CA GLY A 205 11.95 0.88 13.43
C GLY A 205 13.17 1.80 13.26
N GLY A 206 13.81 1.80 12.09
CA GLY A 206 14.93 2.68 11.75
C GLY A 206 14.52 4.00 11.09
N VAL A 207 13.23 4.24 10.85
CA VAL A 207 12.74 5.47 10.22
C VAL A 207 11.97 6.27 11.25
N ALA A 208 12.48 7.47 11.60
CA ALA A 208 11.73 8.42 12.41
C ALA A 208 10.64 9.09 11.54
N PRO A 209 9.34 8.89 11.83
CA PRO A 209 8.28 9.53 11.07
C PRO A 209 8.30 11.05 11.30
N ARG A 210 8.17 11.83 10.22
CA ARG A 210 8.07 13.28 10.31
C ARG A 210 6.67 13.66 10.80
N ARG A 211 6.58 14.35 11.94
CA ARG A 211 5.33 14.94 12.42
C ARG A 211 4.85 16.00 11.45
N ARG A 212 3.58 15.94 11.05
CA ARG A 212 2.95 16.90 10.15
C ARG A 212 1.98 17.82 10.91
N PRO A 213 1.74 19.04 10.41
CA PRO A 213 0.73 19.94 10.98
C PRO A 213 -0.66 19.29 10.93
N TRP A 214 -1.52 19.66 11.87
CA TRP A 214 -2.88 19.15 11.98
C TRP A 214 -3.71 19.39 10.71
N ALA A 215 -3.48 20.51 10.01
CA ALA A 215 -4.13 20.79 8.74
C ALA A 215 -3.90 19.67 7.70
N LEU A 216 -2.69 19.12 7.62
CA LEU A 216 -2.40 17.99 6.72
C LEU A 216 -2.91 16.65 7.27
N ALA A 217 -2.92 16.49 8.60
CA ALA A 217 -3.44 15.27 9.22
C ALA A 217 -4.97 15.14 9.08
N LEU A 218 -5.70 16.26 9.03
CA LEU A 218 -7.15 16.30 8.84
C LEU A 218 -7.56 16.48 7.37
N ALA A 219 -6.61 16.64 6.45
CA ALA A 219 -6.92 16.86 5.04
C ALA A 219 -7.80 15.75 4.43
N PRO A 220 -7.60 14.45 4.71
CA PRO A 220 -8.50 13.42 4.20
C PRO A 220 -9.90 13.46 4.79
N VAL A 221 -10.04 13.88 6.04
CA VAL A 221 -11.36 14.04 6.69
C VAL A 221 -12.12 15.17 5.99
N ALA A 222 -11.45 16.31 5.76
CA ALA A 222 -12.02 17.41 4.99
C ALA A 222 -12.36 17.00 3.55
N ALA A 223 -11.48 16.23 2.89
CA ALA A 223 -11.71 15.73 1.54
C ALA A 223 -12.91 14.76 1.48
N GLY A 224 -13.03 13.84 2.44
CA GLY A 224 -14.17 12.94 2.55
C GLY A 224 -15.48 13.68 2.78
N ALA A 225 -15.48 14.68 3.67
CA ALA A 225 -16.65 15.52 3.90
C ALA A 225 -17.05 16.33 2.66
N ALA A 226 -16.08 16.94 1.97
CA ALA A 226 -16.32 17.65 0.72
C ALA A 226 -16.86 16.72 -0.37
N LEU A 227 -16.30 15.51 -0.50
CA LEU A 227 -16.77 14.50 -1.46
C LEU A 227 -18.23 14.12 -1.19
N THR A 228 -18.59 13.86 0.08
CA THR A 228 -19.99 13.59 0.43
C THR A 228 -20.86 14.80 0.12
N GLY A 229 -20.49 16.00 0.53
CA GLY A 229 -21.27 17.22 0.28
C GLY A 229 -21.51 17.49 -1.21
N VAL A 230 -20.49 17.32 -2.04
CA VAL A 230 -20.61 17.44 -3.51
C VAL A 230 -21.55 16.36 -4.04
N THR A 231 -21.40 15.11 -3.60
CA THR A 231 -22.32 14.02 -3.97
C THR A 231 -23.77 14.37 -3.63
N MET A 232 -24.04 14.86 -2.41
CA MET A 232 -25.39 15.26 -2.00
C MET A 232 -25.94 16.39 -2.87
N LEU A 233 -25.12 17.39 -3.17
CA LEU A 233 -25.53 18.55 -3.96
C LEU A 233 -25.83 18.16 -5.40
N LEU A 234 -25.04 17.25 -6.00
CA LEU A 234 -25.30 16.73 -7.33
C LEU A 234 -26.59 15.92 -7.37
N ILE A 235 -26.82 15.03 -6.40
CA ILE A 235 -28.08 14.27 -6.28
C ILE A 235 -29.28 15.22 -6.09
N ALA A 236 -29.14 16.27 -5.27
CA ALA A 236 -30.22 17.22 -5.03
C ALA A 236 -30.48 18.14 -6.24
N ALA A 237 -29.45 18.45 -7.03
CA ALA A 237 -29.56 19.29 -8.22
C ALA A 237 -30.15 18.54 -9.42
N ASP A 238 -30.09 17.20 -9.42
CA ASP A 238 -30.43 16.38 -10.57
C ASP A 238 -31.55 15.39 -10.26
N ALA A 239 -32.80 15.82 -10.51
CA ALA A 239 -33.97 14.95 -10.42
C ALA A 239 -34.15 14.04 -11.65
N THR A 240 -33.31 14.15 -12.69
CA THR A 240 -33.49 13.46 -13.97
C THR A 240 -32.16 13.09 -14.65
N GLU A 241 -31.57 11.97 -14.22
CA GLU A 241 -30.88 10.98 -15.06
C GLU A 241 -29.78 11.51 -16.01
N PRO A 242 -28.55 11.63 -15.51
CA PRO A 242 -27.46 11.03 -16.25
C PRO A 242 -26.54 10.20 -15.33
N LEU A 243 -26.77 8.88 -15.33
CA LEU A 243 -26.04 7.84 -14.58
C LEU A 243 -24.49 7.93 -14.65
N TRP A 244 -23.91 8.64 -15.62
CA TRP A 244 -22.46 8.74 -15.79
C TRP A 244 -21.74 9.51 -14.67
N TYR A 245 -22.39 10.47 -14.01
CA TYR A 245 -21.72 11.23 -12.93
C TYR A 245 -21.45 10.34 -11.72
N PHE A 246 -22.26 9.30 -11.48
CA PHE A 246 -22.05 8.34 -10.39
C PHE A 246 -20.70 7.62 -10.49
N LEU A 247 -20.17 7.45 -11.70
CA LEU A 247 -18.85 6.85 -11.92
C LEU A 247 -17.69 7.74 -11.49
N TRP A 248 -17.95 9.03 -11.30
CA TRP A 248 -17.03 10.01 -10.72
C TRP A 248 -17.21 10.16 -9.20
N LEU A 249 -18.15 9.44 -8.59
CA LEU A 249 -18.35 9.39 -7.15
C LEU A 249 -17.57 8.21 -6.54
N ASP A 250 -17.54 8.15 -5.20
CA ASP A 250 -16.78 7.17 -4.41
C ASP A 250 -15.32 7.04 -4.89
N HIS A 251 -14.89 5.85 -5.31
CA HIS A 251 -13.55 5.59 -5.84
C HIS A 251 -13.21 6.48 -7.06
N GLY A 252 -14.22 7.04 -7.74
CA GLY A 252 -14.09 7.75 -9.03
C GLY A 252 -13.54 9.15 -8.81
N ALA A 253 -13.90 9.73 -7.67
CA ALA A 253 -13.43 11.03 -7.25
C ALA A 253 -11.92 11.06 -6.97
N ALA A 254 -11.30 9.91 -6.69
CA ALA A 254 -9.85 9.80 -6.55
C ALA A 254 -9.12 9.99 -7.88
N VAL A 255 -9.73 9.64 -9.02
CA VAL A 255 -9.12 9.70 -10.35
C VAL A 255 -8.68 11.13 -10.74
N PRO A 256 -9.55 12.16 -10.70
CA PRO A 256 -9.13 13.52 -11.08
C PRO A 256 -8.09 14.12 -10.12
N VAL A 257 -8.23 13.86 -8.82
CA VAL A 257 -7.26 14.33 -7.80
C VAL A 257 -5.88 13.71 -8.04
N TRP A 258 -5.85 12.39 -8.28
CA TRP A 258 -4.63 11.67 -8.58
C TRP A 258 -4.02 12.11 -9.93
N ALA A 259 -4.85 12.35 -10.95
CA ALA A 259 -4.40 12.82 -12.25
C ALA A 259 -3.74 14.21 -12.14
N ALA A 260 -4.36 15.14 -11.42
CA ALA A 260 -3.80 16.46 -11.15
C ALA A 260 -2.46 16.37 -10.42
N ALA A 261 -2.36 15.52 -9.38
CA ALA A 261 -1.10 15.29 -8.67
C ALA A 261 0.00 14.74 -9.59
N SER A 262 -0.36 13.81 -10.48
CA SER A 262 0.56 13.23 -11.48
C SER A 262 1.09 14.26 -12.46
N VAL A 263 0.21 15.12 -12.99
CA VAL A 263 0.60 16.23 -13.88
C VAL A 263 1.54 17.19 -13.16
N VAL A 264 1.24 17.57 -11.92
CA VAL A 264 2.10 18.47 -11.13
C VAL A 264 3.48 17.86 -10.88
N VAL A 265 3.56 16.56 -10.56
CA VAL A 265 4.83 15.87 -10.34
C VAL A 265 5.65 15.78 -11.63
N LEU A 266 5.01 15.45 -12.75
CA LEU A 266 5.66 15.40 -14.07
C LEU A 266 6.16 16.77 -14.51
N ALA A 267 5.38 17.83 -14.30
CA ALA A 267 5.75 19.20 -14.64
C ALA A 267 6.94 19.69 -13.80
N ARG A 268 6.96 19.37 -12.50
CA ARG A 268 8.02 19.85 -11.59
C ARG A 268 9.32 19.05 -11.68
N ARG A 269 9.28 17.77 -12.07
CA ARG A 269 10.44 16.85 -12.18
C ARG A 269 11.30 16.75 -10.90
N ARG A 270 10.77 17.08 -9.71
CA ARG A 270 11.60 17.28 -8.50
C ARG A 270 11.84 16.04 -7.64
N SER A 271 11.10 14.95 -7.79
CA SER A 271 11.23 13.81 -6.88
C SER A 271 10.91 12.47 -7.57
N PRO A 272 11.89 11.55 -7.70
CA PRO A 272 11.64 10.20 -8.20
C PRO A 272 10.68 9.43 -7.28
N SER A 273 10.77 9.65 -5.97
CA SER A 273 9.96 8.98 -4.95
C SER A 273 8.45 9.26 -5.16
N TRP A 274 8.09 10.53 -5.43
CA TRP A 274 6.70 10.90 -5.72
C TRP A 274 6.19 10.32 -7.04
N ALA A 275 7.02 10.34 -8.08
CA ALA A 275 6.65 9.80 -9.38
C ALA A 275 6.39 8.27 -9.30
N LEU A 276 7.25 7.52 -8.60
CA LEU A 276 7.03 6.10 -8.35
C LEU A 276 5.81 5.82 -7.47
N ALA A 277 5.57 6.62 -6.43
CA ALA A 277 4.42 6.45 -5.55
C ALA A 277 3.09 6.71 -6.28
N LEU A 278 3.04 7.75 -7.11
CA LEU A 278 1.88 8.03 -7.95
C LEU A 278 1.68 6.94 -8.98
N SER A 279 2.73 6.47 -9.65
CA SER A 279 2.65 5.32 -10.57
C SER A 279 2.05 4.09 -9.89
N ALA A 280 2.58 3.69 -8.72
CA ALA A 280 2.08 2.55 -7.99
C ALA A 280 0.61 2.71 -7.57
N THR A 281 0.24 3.84 -6.95
CA THR A 281 -1.16 4.09 -6.55
C THR A 281 -2.12 4.22 -7.73
N GLY A 282 -1.65 4.76 -8.86
CA GLY A 282 -2.41 4.84 -10.11
C GLY A 282 -2.69 3.48 -10.72
N LEU A 283 -1.72 2.55 -10.66
CA LEU A 283 -1.92 1.17 -11.10
C LEU A 283 -2.94 0.43 -10.23
N VAL A 284 -2.96 0.69 -8.92
CA VAL A 284 -3.97 0.11 -8.02
C VAL A 284 -5.36 0.67 -8.34
N LEU A 285 -5.48 1.99 -8.55
CA LEU A 285 -6.74 2.61 -8.99
C LEU A 285 -7.17 2.10 -10.37
N LEU A 286 -6.23 1.85 -11.28
CA LEU A 286 -6.54 1.27 -12.60
C LEU A 286 -7.07 -0.16 -12.43
N ALA A 287 -6.46 -0.96 -11.57
CA ALA A 287 -6.90 -2.33 -11.30
C ALA A 287 -8.33 -2.40 -10.77
N THR A 288 -8.77 -1.44 -9.94
CA THR A 288 -10.16 -1.37 -9.47
C THR A 288 -11.15 -0.85 -10.52
N ARG A 289 -10.65 -0.28 -11.61
CA ARG A 289 -11.47 0.31 -12.69
C ARG A 289 -11.61 -0.57 -13.91
N LEU A 290 -10.58 -1.32 -14.26
CA LEU A 290 -10.59 -2.19 -15.43
C LEU A 290 -11.78 -3.16 -15.47
N PRO A 291 -12.15 -3.88 -14.39
CA PRO A 291 -13.25 -4.84 -14.45
C PRO A 291 -14.63 -4.17 -14.62
N LEU A 292 -14.72 -2.86 -14.42
CA LEU A 292 -15.95 -2.10 -14.68
C LEU A 292 -16.24 -1.95 -16.19
N LEU A 293 -15.24 -2.13 -17.05
CA LEU A 293 -15.44 -2.09 -18.51
C LEU A 293 -16.28 -3.28 -19.01
N ASP A 294 -16.23 -4.41 -18.32
CA ASP A 294 -16.93 -5.64 -18.71
C ASP A 294 -18.31 -5.77 -18.06
N THR A 295 -18.55 -5.01 -16.97
CA THR A 295 -19.75 -5.18 -16.13
C THR A 295 -20.77 -4.07 -16.27
N LEU A 296 -20.38 -2.89 -16.77
CA LEU A 296 -21.28 -1.76 -16.91
C LEU A 296 -21.99 -1.72 -18.28
N PRO A 297 -23.20 -1.14 -18.35
CA PRO A 297 -23.88 -0.89 -19.62
C PRO A 297 -23.08 -0.02 -20.59
N ASP A 298 -23.29 -0.21 -21.90
CA ASP A 298 -22.60 0.51 -22.98
C ASP A 298 -22.63 2.05 -22.82
N ALA A 299 -23.71 2.60 -22.27
CA ALA A 299 -23.86 4.03 -22.03
C ALA A 299 -22.84 4.61 -21.03
N LEU A 300 -22.36 3.78 -20.10
CA LEU A 300 -21.41 4.15 -19.05
C LEU A 300 -19.96 3.82 -19.40
N TRP A 301 -19.78 2.94 -20.38
CA TRP A 301 -18.48 2.46 -20.84
C TRP A 301 -17.50 3.59 -21.21
N PRO A 302 -17.88 4.66 -21.96
CA PRO A 302 -16.93 5.70 -22.37
C PRO A 302 -16.27 6.39 -21.18
N THR A 303 -17.02 6.61 -20.10
CA THR A 303 -16.51 7.28 -18.90
C THR A 303 -15.46 6.43 -18.20
N VAL A 304 -15.72 5.14 -18.02
CA VAL A 304 -14.73 4.21 -17.42
C VAL A 304 -13.52 4.04 -18.33
N ALA A 305 -13.73 3.95 -19.65
CA ALA A 305 -12.63 3.86 -20.61
C ALA A 305 -11.71 5.09 -20.52
N VAL A 306 -12.27 6.29 -20.40
CA VAL A 306 -11.50 7.53 -20.18
C VAL A 306 -10.75 7.49 -18.85
N GLN A 307 -11.38 7.04 -17.76
CA GLN A 307 -10.71 6.89 -16.46
C GLN A 307 -9.52 5.91 -16.55
N CYS A 308 -9.73 4.74 -17.15
CA CYS A 308 -8.70 3.72 -17.34
C CYS A 308 -7.54 4.23 -18.21
N ALA A 309 -7.84 4.88 -19.34
CA ALA A 309 -6.83 5.46 -20.21
C ALA A 309 -6.02 6.54 -19.50
N LEU A 310 -6.68 7.43 -18.75
CA LEU A 310 -6.01 8.47 -17.97
C LEU A 310 -5.10 7.90 -16.89
N LEU A 311 -5.59 6.92 -16.11
CA LEU A 311 -4.80 6.25 -15.07
C LEU A 311 -3.60 5.51 -15.67
N GLY A 312 -3.81 4.72 -16.72
CA GLY A 312 -2.76 3.94 -17.37
C GLY A 312 -1.66 4.82 -17.96
N THR A 313 -2.03 5.85 -18.72
CA THR A 313 -1.06 6.76 -19.37
C THR A 313 -0.22 7.52 -18.34
N LEU A 314 -0.86 8.10 -17.32
CA LEU A 314 -0.16 8.84 -16.27
C LEU A 314 0.67 7.92 -15.37
N ALA A 315 0.21 6.69 -15.09
CA ALA A 315 0.97 5.74 -14.28
C ALA A 315 2.25 5.29 -15.00
N VAL A 316 2.17 5.04 -16.32
CA VAL A 316 3.35 4.75 -17.15
C VAL A 316 4.28 5.95 -17.23
N ALA A 317 3.75 7.16 -17.44
CA ALA A 317 4.55 8.37 -17.53
C ALA A 317 5.29 8.69 -16.22
N THR A 318 4.61 8.62 -15.08
CA THR A 318 5.20 8.84 -13.75
C THR A 318 6.19 7.74 -13.37
N GLY A 319 5.88 6.47 -13.68
CA GLY A 319 6.79 5.34 -13.46
C GLY A 319 8.07 5.47 -14.28
N GLY A 320 7.95 5.77 -15.57
CA GLY A 320 9.08 6.01 -16.46
C GLY A 320 9.93 7.19 -16.02
N ALA A 321 9.32 8.31 -15.61
CA ALA A 321 10.03 9.46 -15.07
C ALA A 321 10.79 9.12 -13.77
N GLY A 322 10.16 8.37 -12.86
CA GLY A 322 10.78 7.93 -11.61
C GLY A 322 11.98 7.00 -11.82
N VAL A 323 11.86 6.02 -12.71
CA VAL A 323 12.96 5.09 -13.05
C VAL A 323 14.12 5.83 -13.72
N ARG A 324 13.84 6.71 -14.69
CA ARG A 324 14.87 7.52 -15.37
C ARG A 324 15.61 8.43 -14.40
N ALA A 325 14.90 9.06 -13.47
CA ALA A 325 15.52 9.93 -12.46
C ALA A 325 16.43 9.14 -11.49
N ILE A 326 16.11 7.87 -11.20
CA ILE A 326 17.00 7.01 -10.40
C ILE A 326 18.24 6.60 -11.19
N SER A 327 18.11 6.29 -12.48
CA SER A 327 19.24 5.83 -13.31
C SER A 327 20.24 6.94 -13.63
N GLN A 328 19.80 8.20 -13.69
CA GLN A 328 20.67 9.34 -14.01
C GLN A 328 21.64 9.72 -12.88
N GLY A 329 21.45 9.17 -11.68
CA GLY A 329 22.27 9.49 -10.51
C GLY A 329 22.15 10.95 -10.07
N PRO A 330 22.77 11.32 -8.93
CA PRO A 330 22.87 12.72 -8.54
C PRO A 330 23.69 13.47 -9.58
N THR A 331 23.11 14.49 -10.22
CA THR A 331 23.86 15.40 -11.08
C THR A 331 24.96 16.04 -10.22
N PRO A 332 26.25 15.99 -10.62
CA PRO A 332 27.31 16.60 -9.85
C PRO A 332 26.98 18.08 -9.63
N ALA A 333 27.05 18.53 -8.38
CA ALA A 333 26.81 19.93 -8.07
C ALA A 333 27.78 20.79 -8.90
N PRO A 334 27.32 21.89 -9.52
CA PRO A 334 28.22 22.78 -10.23
C PRO A 334 29.29 23.26 -9.25
N VAL A 335 30.55 22.94 -9.55
CA VAL A 335 31.71 23.44 -8.81
C VAL A 335 31.62 24.96 -8.88
N ARG A 336 31.33 25.60 -7.75
CA ARG A 336 31.37 27.06 -7.69
C ARG A 336 32.84 27.47 -7.84
N PRO A 337 33.18 28.28 -8.86
CA PRO A 337 34.54 28.78 -9.05
C PRO A 337 34.96 29.71 -7.91
#